data_AF-E0MRE0-F1
#
_entry.id   AF-E0MRE0-F1
#
_cell.length_a   1.000
_cell.length_b   1.000
_cell.length_c   1.000
_cell.angle_alpha   90.00
_cell.angle_beta   90.00
_cell.angle_gamma   90.00
#
_symmetry.space_group_name_H-M   'P 1'
#
loop_
_entity.id
_entity.type
_entity.pdbx_description
1 polymer ?
#
loop_
_entity_poly.entity_id
_entity_poly.type
_entity_poly.pdbx_seq_one_letter_code
_entity_poly.pdbx_strand_id
1 'polypeptide(L)'
;MRLVTLILLVLFPLAGCVPTIARQPLPIELLGSQQVIGGQQVRYFGDEAPEGWEQIRKTLRAPAGAPKKQYYLAISGGGSDGAFGAGLLKGWGESGTRPEFSLVTGISAGAITAPFAFLGGKYDVQLSRIFTTISAKDLVAIDLKGAFGRGSIASSEPFRKLIAGYADAEMLAAIATEHRKGRKLLIGTTQLDAQRPIIWDIGALAISTYPKKLQLFRDILLASAAIPGAFEPVIIKVDGVNGSFDELHVDGGVTNQVFLYPPQVRPQDFDKRAGVTRTLYVIRNGKVSPEYVVTETFGQILSRTIGTLTKNQGIGDLYRLYATAERDKIDYNLATVPSSFDKVEDEPFDPKYMKALYAVGYLQGLKGYDWQKTPPGLDLAARSAQR
;
A
#
# COMPACT_ATOMS: atom_id res chain seq x y z
N MET A 1 12.85 75.77 6.57
CA MET A 1 12.33 75.07 5.38
C MET A 1 13.19 73.84 5.18
N ARG A 2 12.87 72.71 5.83
CA ARG A 2 12.15 71.54 5.28
C ARG A 2 12.69 71.08 3.92
N LEU A 3 13.41 69.94 3.91
CA LEU A 3 12.95 68.73 3.23
C LEU A 3 13.75 67.52 3.76
N VAL A 4 13.10 66.71 4.60
CA VAL A 4 13.57 65.35 4.94
C VAL A 4 12.84 64.43 3.97
N THR A 5 13.59 63.78 3.07
CA THR A 5 13.04 62.84 2.10
C THR A 5 12.75 61.53 2.81
N LEU A 6 11.47 61.29 3.11
CA LEU A 6 10.96 60.05 3.68
C LEU A 6 10.88 58.99 2.57
N ILE A 7 11.79 58.01 2.58
CA ILE A 7 11.68 56.82 1.73
C ILE A 7 10.57 55.94 2.32
N LEU A 8 9.38 56.02 1.74
CA LEU A 8 8.26 55.14 2.07
C LEU A 8 8.49 53.81 1.35
N LEU A 9 9.06 52.84 2.07
CA LEU A 9 9.17 51.46 1.63
C LEU A 9 7.76 50.84 1.71
N VAL A 10 7.02 50.90 0.60
CA VAL A 10 5.72 50.23 0.48
C VAL A 10 5.98 48.72 0.39
N LEU A 11 5.97 48.06 1.55
CA LEU A 11 5.79 46.62 1.64
C LEU A 11 4.36 46.31 1.18
N PHE A 12 4.19 46.00 -0.10
CA PHE A 12 3.01 45.28 -0.56
C PHE A 12 3.10 43.86 0.02
N PRO A 13 2.17 43.42 0.90
CA PRO A 13 2.06 42.01 1.17
C PRO A 13 1.64 41.37 -0.17
N LEU A 14 2.54 40.58 -0.75
CA LEU A 14 2.18 39.60 -1.76
C LEU A 14 1.28 38.56 -1.08
N ALA A 15 0.03 38.93 -0.81
CA ALA A 15 -1.05 38.01 -0.55
C ALA A 15 -1.34 37.31 -1.87
N GLY A 16 -0.46 36.37 -2.26
CA GLY A 16 -0.81 35.40 -3.27
C GLY A 16 -2.02 34.66 -2.74
N CYS A 17 -3.19 34.88 -3.35
CA CYS A 17 -4.34 34.01 -3.19
C CYS A 17 -3.93 32.63 -3.72
N VAL A 18 -3.33 31.82 -2.84
CA VAL A 18 -3.23 30.39 -3.06
C VAL A 18 -4.67 29.91 -3.10
N PRO A 19 -5.17 29.37 -4.22
CA PRO A 19 -6.51 28.83 -4.24
C PRO A 19 -6.55 27.71 -3.21
N THR A 20 -7.48 27.81 -2.28
CA THR A 20 -7.82 26.68 -1.43
C THR A 20 -8.51 25.64 -2.31
N ILE A 21 -8.16 24.37 -2.16
CA ILE A 21 -8.94 23.28 -2.77
C ILE A 21 -10.32 23.36 -2.12
N ALA A 22 -11.34 23.76 -2.88
CA ALA A 22 -12.71 23.75 -2.39
C ALA A 22 -13.12 22.29 -2.13
N ARG A 23 -13.17 21.91 -0.85
CA ARG A 23 -13.61 20.58 -0.40
C ARG A 23 -14.66 20.73 0.68
N GLN A 24 -15.48 19.69 0.82
CA GLN A 24 -16.35 19.52 1.98
C GLN A 24 -15.77 18.43 2.89
N PRO A 25 -14.86 18.78 3.82
CA PRO A 25 -14.16 17.78 4.63
C PRO A 25 -15.13 16.97 5.48
N LEU A 26 -14.80 15.69 5.70
CA LEU A 26 -15.58 14.84 6.59
C LEU A 26 -15.50 15.37 8.04
N PRO A 27 -16.65 15.58 8.73
CA PRO A 27 -16.67 15.94 10.14
C PRO A 27 -15.96 14.91 11.02
N ILE A 28 -15.33 15.39 12.09
CA ILE A 28 -14.53 14.56 13.01
C ILE A 28 -15.35 13.43 13.65
N GLU A 29 -16.65 13.65 13.87
CA GLU A 29 -17.58 12.69 14.45
C GLU A 29 -17.87 11.50 13.52
N LEU A 30 -17.64 11.68 12.22
CA LEU A 30 -17.83 10.65 11.20
C LEU A 30 -16.51 9.97 10.80
N LEU A 31 -15.36 10.45 11.29
CA LEU A 31 -14.06 9.83 11.02
C LEU A 31 -14.04 8.40 11.56
N GLY A 32 -13.73 7.44 10.68
CA GLY A 32 -13.73 6.02 11.02
C GLY A 32 -15.11 5.36 11.10
N SER A 33 -16.19 6.13 10.95
CA SER A 33 -17.55 5.59 10.96
C SER A 33 -17.79 4.68 9.76
N GLN A 34 -18.46 3.56 10.00
CA GLN A 34 -18.91 2.64 8.95
C GLN A 34 -20.05 3.23 8.08
N GLN A 35 -20.61 4.37 8.50
CA GLN A 35 -21.75 4.99 7.83
C GLN A 35 -21.39 5.73 6.53
N VAL A 36 -20.12 6.06 6.32
CA VAL A 36 -19.70 7.02 5.27
C VAL A 36 -19.48 6.41 3.88
N ILE A 37 -19.71 5.10 3.72
CA ILE A 37 -19.72 4.43 2.40
C ILE A 37 -21.12 3.84 2.16
N GLY A 38 -22.14 4.69 2.22
CA GLY A 38 -23.54 4.24 2.07
C GLY A 38 -23.95 3.19 3.12
N GLY A 39 -23.46 3.33 4.36
CA GLY A 39 -23.72 2.40 5.44
C GLY A 39 -23.00 1.05 5.37
N GLN A 40 -22.06 0.86 4.44
CA GLN A 40 -21.35 -0.41 4.26
C GLN A 40 -20.06 -0.48 5.08
N GLN A 41 -19.88 -1.57 5.83
CA GLN A 41 -18.65 -1.85 6.58
C GLN A 41 -17.56 -2.41 5.66
N VAL A 42 -16.87 -1.51 4.95
CA VAL A 42 -15.83 -1.87 3.95
C VAL A 42 -14.43 -1.39 4.34
N ARG A 43 -14.28 -0.74 5.49
CA ARG A 43 -12.99 -0.19 5.95
C ARG A 43 -12.95 0.01 7.46
N TYR A 44 -11.75 0.21 7.99
CA TYR A 44 -11.48 0.55 9.39
C TYR A 44 -10.11 1.24 9.51
N PHE A 45 -9.87 1.91 10.64
CA PHE A 45 -8.55 2.46 10.94
C PHE A 45 -7.52 1.35 11.23
N GLY A 46 -6.34 1.43 10.63
CA GLY A 46 -5.31 0.38 10.71
C GLY A 46 -4.47 0.38 12.00
N ASP A 47 -4.61 1.41 12.83
CA ASP A 47 -3.89 1.64 14.09
C ASP A 47 -4.71 1.25 15.33
N GLU A 48 -5.97 0.88 15.16
CA GLU A 48 -6.85 0.41 16.23
C GLU A 48 -7.67 -0.83 15.85
N ALA A 49 -8.33 -1.41 16.84
CA ALA A 49 -9.29 -2.49 16.58
C ALA A 49 -10.52 -1.92 15.85
N PRO A 50 -11.12 -2.68 14.91
CA PRO A 50 -12.37 -2.25 14.27
C PRO A 50 -13.46 -1.89 15.30
N GLU A 51 -14.30 -0.92 14.97
CA GLU A 51 -15.43 -0.54 15.83
C GLU A 51 -16.29 -1.77 16.18
N GLY A 52 -16.63 -1.93 17.47
CA GLY A 52 -17.38 -3.09 17.96
C GLY A 52 -16.59 -4.40 18.02
N TRP A 53 -15.25 -4.37 17.86
CA TRP A 53 -14.41 -5.57 17.86
C TRP A 53 -14.61 -6.45 19.09
N GLU A 54 -14.79 -5.87 20.28
CA GLU A 54 -15.00 -6.63 21.53
C GLU A 54 -16.26 -7.49 21.52
N GLN A 55 -17.32 -7.02 20.85
CA GLN A 55 -18.56 -7.75 20.66
C GLN A 55 -18.40 -8.74 19.50
N ILE A 56 -17.82 -8.30 18.37
CA ILE A 56 -17.61 -9.11 17.17
C ILE A 56 -16.73 -10.32 17.49
N ARG A 57 -15.61 -10.16 18.17
CA ARG A 57 -14.66 -11.26 18.45
C ARG A 57 -15.28 -12.39 19.27
N LYS A 58 -16.31 -12.09 20.10
CA LYS A 58 -17.01 -13.09 20.91
C LYS A 58 -17.89 -14.00 20.05
N THR A 59 -18.44 -13.49 18.95
CA THR A 59 -19.35 -14.21 18.05
C THR A 59 -18.65 -14.68 16.76
N LEU A 60 -17.55 -14.04 16.38
CA LEU A 60 -16.78 -14.36 15.18
C LEU A 60 -16.22 -15.78 15.29
N ARG A 61 -16.47 -16.58 14.25
CA ARG A 61 -15.93 -17.94 14.12
C ARG A 61 -15.27 -18.07 12.77
N ALA A 62 -14.21 -18.85 12.70
CA ALA A 62 -13.66 -19.28 11.43
C ALA A 62 -14.78 -19.92 10.57
N PRO A 63 -14.87 -19.59 9.26
CA PRO A 63 -15.86 -20.18 8.38
C PRO A 63 -15.85 -21.70 8.43
N ALA A 64 -17.03 -22.31 8.33
CA ALA A 64 -17.14 -23.76 8.18
C ALA A 64 -16.36 -24.20 6.93
N GLY A 65 -15.41 -25.12 7.09
CA GLY A 65 -14.53 -25.57 6.00
C GLY A 65 -13.28 -24.71 5.75
N ALA A 66 -13.01 -23.66 6.53
CA ALA A 66 -11.77 -22.90 6.39
C ALA A 66 -10.54 -23.84 6.53
N PRO A 67 -9.50 -23.70 5.70
CA PRO A 67 -8.37 -24.61 5.75
C PRO A 67 -7.65 -24.52 7.10
N LYS A 68 -7.11 -25.66 7.55
CA LYS A 68 -6.25 -25.72 8.75
C LYS A 68 -4.90 -25.05 8.51
N LYS A 69 -4.36 -25.17 7.29
CA LYS A 69 -3.16 -24.43 6.87
C LYS A 69 -3.61 -23.11 6.26
N GLN A 70 -3.24 -22.01 6.89
CA GLN A 70 -3.59 -20.67 6.44
C GLN A 70 -2.32 -19.95 6.04
N TYR A 71 -2.30 -19.42 4.81
CA TYR A 71 -1.17 -18.69 4.27
C TYR A 71 -1.55 -17.22 4.12
N TYR A 72 -0.74 -16.34 4.68
CA TYR A 72 -0.92 -14.90 4.60
C TYR A 72 0.19 -14.31 3.75
N LEU A 73 -0.14 -13.30 2.95
CA LEU A 73 0.80 -12.56 2.14
C LEU A 73 0.67 -11.06 2.45
N ALA A 74 1.77 -10.43 2.82
CA ALA A 74 1.85 -8.99 3.01
C ALA A 74 2.84 -8.37 2.03
N ILE A 75 2.39 -7.45 1.20
CA ILE A 75 3.21 -6.87 0.12
C ILE A 75 3.41 -5.39 0.40
N SER A 76 4.68 -4.99 0.52
CA SER A 76 4.99 -3.61 0.87
C SER A 76 4.84 -2.64 -0.29
N GLY A 77 4.82 -1.35 0.03
CA GLY A 77 5.12 -0.30 -0.94
C GLY A 77 6.55 -0.38 -1.49
N GLY A 78 6.86 0.47 -2.46
CA GLY A 78 8.19 0.49 -3.09
C GLY A 78 8.28 1.17 -4.46
N GLY A 79 7.20 1.75 -5.00
CA GLY A 79 7.23 2.36 -6.34
C GLY A 79 7.74 1.37 -7.40
N SER A 80 8.79 1.76 -8.13
CA SER A 80 9.49 0.94 -9.12
C SER A 80 10.02 -0.39 -8.55
N ASP A 81 10.40 -0.41 -7.28
CA ASP A 81 10.89 -1.62 -6.61
C ASP A 81 9.82 -2.71 -6.50
N GLY A 82 8.55 -2.37 -6.70
CA GLY A 82 7.45 -3.33 -6.84
C GLY A 82 7.70 -4.40 -7.90
N ALA A 83 8.56 -4.12 -8.88
CA ALA A 83 8.98 -5.08 -9.89
C ALA A 83 9.61 -6.35 -9.29
N PHE A 84 10.34 -6.23 -8.17
CA PHE A 84 10.88 -7.38 -7.44
C PHE A 84 9.76 -8.33 -6.99
N GLY A 85 8.77 -7.81 -6.27
CA GLY A 85 7.66 -8.61 -5.75
C GLY A 85 6.82 -9.25 -6.85
N ALA A 86 6.59 -8.52 -7.95
CA ALA A 86 5.90 -9.05 -9.13
C ALA A 86 6.66 -10.21 -9.77
N GLY A 87 7.98 -10.07 -9.94
CA GLY A 87 8.85 -11.14 -10.44
C GLY A 87 8.83 -12.35 -9.51
N LEU A 88 9.05 -12.12 -8.21
CA LEU A 88 9.05 -13.15 -7.18
C LEU A 88 7.76 -13.97 -7.18
N LEU A 89 6.61 -13.30 -7.22
CA LEU A 89 5.31 -13.96 -7.23
C LEU A 89 5.12 -14.82 -8.48
N LYS A 90 5.52 -14.34 -9.66
CA LYS A 90 5.44 -15.16 -10.89
C LYS A 90 6.36 -16.37 -10.80
N GLY A 91 7.63 -16.18 -10.47
CA GLY A 91 8.60 -17.27 -10.39
C GLY A 91 8.16 -18.34 -9.39
N TRP A 92 7.66 -17.92 -8.23
CA TRP A 92 7.12 -18.81 -7.20
C TRP A 92 5.84 -19.52 -7.63
N GLY A 93 5.02 -18.88 -8.48
CA GLY A 93 3.89 -19.53 -9.14
C GLY A 93 4.34 -20.63 -10.09
N GLU A 94 5.33 -20.35 -10.93
CA GLU A 94 5.87 -21.29 -11.92
C GLU A 94 6.69 -22.43 -11.30
N SER A 95 7.26 -22.25 -10.10
CA SER A 95 7.87 -23.35 -9.34
C SER A 95 6.82 -24.34 -8.80
N GLY A 96 5.52 -24.02 -8.88
CA GLY A 96 4.42 -24.87 -8.43
C GLY A 96 4.25 -24.92 -6.91
N THR A 97 4.98 -24.10 -6.14
CA THR A 97 4.98 -24.14 -4.66
C THR A 97 4.33 -22.93 -4.01
N ARG A 98 3.87 -21.93 -4.77
CA ARG A 98 3.13 -20.78 -4.23
C ARG A 98 1.77 -21.22 -3.69
N PRO A 99 1.50 -21.07 -2.38
CA PRO A 99 0.22 -21.48 -1.81
C PRO A 99 -0.91 -20.53 -2.21
N GLU A 100 -2.14 -20.98 -2.03
CA GLU A 100 -3.30 -20.09 -2.05
C GLU A 100 -3.38 -19.31 -0.73
N PHE A 101 -3.38 -17.98 -0.83
CA PHE A 101 -3.39 -17.12 0.35
C PHE A 101 -4.81 -16.90 0.88
N SER A 102 -5.01 -17.13 2.17
CA SER A 102 -6.25 -16.83 2.89
C SER A 102 -6.39 -15.34 3.20
N LEU A 103 -5.28 -14.61 3.29
CA LEU A 103 -5.22 -13.17 3.50
C LEU A 103 -4.11 -12.58 2.63
N VAL A 104 -4.42 -11.56 1.84
CA VAL A 104 -3.44 -10.76 1.10
C VAL A 104 -3.60 -9.30 1.48
N THR A 105 -2.50 -8.64 1.83
CA THR A 105 -2.45 -7.21 2.13
C THR A 105 -1.52 -6.48 1.17
N GLY A 106 -1.84 -5.22 0.86
CA GLY A 106 -1.03 -4.40 -0.04
C GLY A 106 -1.03 -2.92 0.32
N ILE A 107 0.14 -2.30 0.17
CA ILE A 107 0.35 -0.85 0.24
C ILE A 107 1.06 -0.40 -1.04
N SER A 108 0.64 0.69 -1.66
CA SER A 108 1.35 1.31 -2.79
C SER A 108 1.56 0.33 -3.94
N ALA A 109 2.79 0.13 -4.41
CA ALA A 109 3.09 -0.91 -5.39
C ALA A 109 2.55 -2.31 -4.98
N GLY A 110 2.53 -2.61 -3.68
CA GLY A 110 1.90 -3.79 -3.12
C GLY A 110 0.37 -3.80 -3.24
N ALA A 111 -0.31 -2.64 -3.17
CA ALA A 111 -1.75 -2.55 -3.42
C ALA A 111 -2.11 -2.83 -4.88
N ILE A 112 -1.23 -2.47 -5.83
CA ILE A 112 -1.38 -2.86 -7.23
C ILE A 112 -1.15 -4.36 -7.40
N THR A 113 -0.18 -4.95 -6.69
CA THR A 113 0.15 -6.37 -6.78
C THR A 113 -0.87 -7.29 -6.10
N ALA A 114 -1.44 -6.85 -4.97
CA ALA A 114 -2.25 -7.67 -4.08
C ALA A 114 -3.49 -8.31 -4.74
N PRO A 115 -4.30 -7.62 -5.58
CA PRO A 115 -5.42 -8.25 -6.29
C PRO A 115 -4.98 -9.42 -7.18
N PHE A 116 -3.86 -9.30 -7.88
CA PHE A 116 -3.35 -10.36 -8.76
C PHE A 116 -2.87 -11.57 -7.94
N ALA A 117 -2.09 -11.32 -6.88
CA ALA A 117 -1.64 -12.38 -5.97
C ALA A 117 -2.81 -13.08 -5.26
N PHE A 118 -3.85 -12.32 -4.91
CA PHE A 118 -5.08 -12.85 -4.32
C PHE A 118 -5.85 -13.72 -5.30
N LEU A 119 -5.96 -13.32 -6.56
CA LEU A 119 -6.71 -14.11 -7.54
C LEU A 119 -5.91 -15.28 -8.15
N GLY A 120 -4.59 -15.33 -7.93
CA GLY A 120 -3.73 -16.47 -8.25
C GLY A 120 -3.14 -16.45 -9.67
N GLY A 121 -2.55 -17.57 -10.07
CA GLY A 121 -1.60 -17.63 -11.20
C GLY A 121 -2.14 -17.23 -12.58
N LYS A 122 -3.45 -17.30 -12.80
CA LYS A 122 -4.08 -16.81 -14.05
C LYS A 122 -3.90 -15.31 -14.28
N TYR A 123 -3.51 -14.56 -13.25
CA TYR A 123 -3.26 -13.12 -13.28
C TYR A 123 -1.76 -12.76 -13.32
N ASP A 124 -0.85 -13.74 -13.26
CA ASP A 124 0.60 -13.46 -13.19
C ASP A 124 1.14 -12.79 -14.47
N VAL A 125 0.57 -13.10 -15.63
CA VAL A 125 0.96 -12.47 -16.90
C VAL A 125 0.60 -10.99 -16.91
N GLN A 126 -0.61 -10.64 -16.47
CA GLN A 126 -1.03 -9.25 -16.33
C GLN A 126 -0.17 -8.51 -15.30
N LEU A 127 0.09 -9.12 -14.14
CA LEU A 127 0.97 -8.57 -13.11
C LEU A 127 2.37 -8.27 -13.66
N SER A 128 2.92 -9.21 -14.44
CA SER A 128 4.23 -9.05 -15.07
C SER A 128 4.25 -7.87 -16.03
N ARG A 129 3.20 -7.71 -16.85
CA ARG A 129 3.11 -6.62 -17.82
C ARG A 129 3.12 -5.27 -17.13
N ILE A 130 2.39 -5.11 -16.03
CA ILE A 130 2.36 -3.86 -15.25
C ILE A 130 3.80 -3.47 -14.87
N PHE A 131 4.54 -4.36 -14.20
CA PHE A 131 5.87 -4.02 -13.69
C PHE A 131 7.02 -4.13 -14.70
N THR A 132 6.77 -4.45 -15.97
CA THR A 132 7.82 -4.55 -17.00
C THR A 132 7.59 -3.69 -18.23
N THR A 133 6.40 -3.09 -18.38
CA THR A 133 6.07 -2.29 -19.57
C THR A 133 5.67 -0.85 -19.26
N ILE A 134 5.31 -0.55 -18.02
CA ILE A 134 4.97 0.79 -17.56
C ILE A 134 6.24 1.61 -17.36
N SER A 135 6.17 2.89 -17.71
CA SER A 135 7.17 3.92 -17.48
C SER A 135 6.55 5.18 -16.88
N ALA A 136 7.35 6.17 -16.47
CA ALA A 136 6.86 7.44 -15.90
C ALA A 136 5.76 8.11 -16.75
N LYS A 137 5.93 8.13 -18.08
CA LYS A 137 4.97 8.73 -19.03
C LYS A 137 3.59 8.08 -19.04
N ASP A 138 3.51 6.82 -18.60
CA ASP A 138 2.25 6.08 -18.54
C ASP A 138 1.52 6.34 -17.22
N LEU A 139 2.22 6.89 -16.23
CA LEU A 139 1.69 7.17 -14.89
C LEU A 139 1.34 8.65 -14.72
N VAL A 140 2.10 9.54 -15.36
CA VAL A 140 2.08 10.96 -15.05
C VAL A 140 1.93 11.79 -16.33
N ALA A 141 1.02 12.78 -16.30
CA ALA A 141 0.97 13.84 -17.29
C ALA A 141 1.55 15.15 -16.71
N ILE A 142 2.53 15.72 -17.41
CA ILE A 142 3.12 17.02 -17.04
C ILE A 142 2.12 18.12 -17.39
N ASP A 143 1.54 18.78 -16.38
CA ASP A 143 0.71 19.97 -16.60
C ASP A 143 1.58 21.23 -16.74
N LEU A 144 1.88 21.60 -17.99
CA LEU A 144 2.65 22.79 -18.32
C LEU A 144 1.92 24.11 -17.97
N LYS A 145 0.61 24.07 -17.65
CA LYS A 145 -0.16 25.27 -17.30
C LYS A 145 0.00 25.69 -15.83
N GLY A 146 0.48 24.80 -14.95
CA GLY A 146 0.77 25.09 -13.53
C GLY A 146 2.12 25.78 -13.28
N ALA A 147 3.05 25.70 -14.25
CA ALA A 147 4.45 26.10 -14.08
C ALA A 147 4.69 27.60 -13.77
N PHE A 148 3.70 28.48 -13.97
CA PHE A 148 3.85 29.93 -13.73
C PHE A 148 3.41 30.43 -12.35
N GLY A 149 3.17 29.56 -11.37
CA GLY A 149 2.95 30.04 -9.99
C GLY A 149 2.50 29.02 -8.96
N ARG A 150 2.33 27.74 -9.34
CA ARG A 150 1.96 26.65 -8.42
C ARG A 150 2.83 25.47 -8.81
N GLY A 151 3.83 25.11 -8.00
CA GLY A 151 4.76 24.01 -8.34
C GLY A 151 4.02 22.84 -8.97
N SER A 152 4.47 22.37 -10.13
CA SER A 152 3.69 21.45 -10.97
C SER A 152 3.50 20.12 -10.23
N ILE A 153 2.32 19.89 -9.65
CA ILE A 153 1.91 18.55 -9.29
C ILE A 153 1.41 17.91 -10.56
N ALA A 154 1.88 16.69 -10.80
CA ALA A 154 1.65 16.03 -12.06
C ALA A 154 0.32 15.27 -12.02
N SER A 155 -0.46 15.37 -13.10
CA SER A 155 -1.83 14.83 -13.11
C SER A 155 -1.81 13.30 -13.08
N SER A 156 -2.61 12.74 -12.17
CA SER A 156 -2.79 11.29 -12.01
C SER A 156 -3.74 10.65 -13.05
N GLU A 157 -4.19 11.39 -14.06
CA GLU A 157 -5.12 10.89 -15.09
C GLU A 157 -4.60 9.68 -15.90
N PRO A 158 -3.33 9.65 -16.37
CA PRO A 158 -2.78 8.46 -17.02
C PRO A 158 -2.78 7.25 -16.09
N PHE A 159 -2.39 7.44 -14.83
CA PHE A 159 -2.41 6.37 -13.84
C PHE A 159 -3.84 5.89 -13.55
N ARG A 160 -4.83 6.79 -13.46
CA ARG A 160 -6.25 6.43 -13.35
C ARG A 160 -6.71 5.54 -14.49
N LYS A 161 -6.36 5.88 -15.74
CA LYS A 161 -6.71 5.08 -16.93
C LYS A 161 -6.05 3.72 -16.91
N LEU A 162 -4.77 3.68 -16.52
CA LEU A 162 -4.03 2.43 -16.37
C LEU A 162 -4.70 1.51 -15.34
N ILE A 163 -5.03 2.03 -14.14
CA ILE A 163 -5.76 1.31 -13.10
C ILE A 163 -7.09 0.79 -13.65
N ALA A 164 -7.86 1.64 -14.33
CA ALA A 164 -9.16 1.26 -14.88
C ALA A 164 -9.06 0.11 -15.90
N GLY A 165 -7.92 -0.02 -16.60
CA GLY A 165 -7.64 -1.07 -17.57
C GLY A 165 -7.38 -2.46 -16.99
N TYR A 166 -6.99 -2.58 -15.72
CA TYR A 166 -6.80 -3.88 -15.06
C TYR A 166 -7.72 -4.12 -13.86
N ALA A 167 -8.14 -3.07 -13.16
CA ALA A 167 -9.12 -3.11 -12.09
C ALA A 167 -10.53 -2.92 -12.69
N ASP A 168 -10.98 -3.93 -13.43
CA ASP A 168 -12.28 -3.94 -14.10
C ASP A 168 -13.38 -4.66 -13.28
N ALA A 169 -14.58 -4.72 -13.86
CA ALA A 169 -15.73 -5.39 -13.25
C ALA A 169 -15.52 -6.90 -13.10
N GLU A 170 -14.77 -7.53 -14.00
CA GLU A 170 -14.49 -8.97 -13.95
C GLU A 170 -13.56 -9.29 -12.77
N MET A 171 -12.49 -8.52 -12.60
CA MET A 171 -11.60 -8.64 -11.45
C MET A 171 -12.36 -8.44 -10.14
N LEU A 172 -13.21 -7.40 -10.04
CA LEU A 172 -14.00 -7.16 -8.83
C LEU A 172 -14.97 -8.31 -8.54
N ALA A 173 -15.60 -8.89 -9.57
CA ALA A 173 -16.48 -10.06 -9.42
C ALA A 173 -15.70 -11.33 -9.00
N ALA A 174 -14.48 -11.51 -9.52
CA ALA A 174 -13.59 -12.58 -9.10
C ALA A 174 -13.18 -12.42 -7.62
N ILE A 175 -12.87 -11.19 -7.18
CA ILE A 175 -12.59 -10.89 -5.77
C ILE A 175 -13.80 -11.20 -4.88
N ALA A 176 -15.01 -10.81 -5.31
CA ALA A 176 -16.24 -11.15 -4.59
C ALA A 176 -16.42 -12.67 -4.43
N THR A 177 -16.07 -13.45 -5.45
CA THR A 177 -16.16 -14.92 -5.43
C THR A 177 -15.21 -15.52 -4.41
N GLU A 178 -13.95 -15.10 -4.41
CA GLU A 178 -12.94 -15.57 -3.45
C GLU A 178 -13.25 -15.09 -2.02
N HIS A 179 -13.81 -13.90 -1.86
CA HIS A 179 -14.24 -13.38 -0.57
C HIS A 179 -15.34 -14.25 0.07
N ARG A 180 -16.31 -14.72 -0.72
CA ARG A 180 -17.36 -15.64 -0.25
C ARG A 180 -16.81 -16.99 0.23
N LYS A 181 -15.61 -17.39 -0.24
CA LYS A 181 -14.89 -18.58 0.26
C LYS A 181 -14.15 -18.31 1.59
N GLY A 182 -14.21 -17.08 2.11
CA GLY A 182 -13.58 -16.68 3.37
C GLY A 182 -12.19 -16.07 3.21
N ARG A 183 -11.72 -15.83 1.98
CA ARG A 183 -10.42 -15.19 1.73
C ARG A 183 -10.54 -13.66 1.86
N LYS A 184 -9.49 -12.99 2.33
CA LYS A 184 -9.47 -11.54 2.54
C LYS A 184 -8.41 -10.85 1.68
N LEU A 185 -8.83 -9.76 1.03
CA LEU A 185 -7.95 -8.84 0.32
C LEU A 185 -8.06 -7.47 0.97
N LEU A 186 -6.97 -7.00 1.58
CA LEU A 186 -6.92 -5.74 2.30
C LEU A 186 -5.94 -4.77 1.63
N ILE A 187 -6.36 -3.53 1.45
CA ILE A 187 -5.51 -2.48 0.88
C ILE A 187 -5.43 -1.31 1.86
N GLY A 188 -4.23 -0.79 2.10
CA GLY A 188 -4.04 0.34 3.00
C GLY A 188 -3.81 1.66 2.26
N THR A 189 -4.36 2.73 2.79
CA THR A 189 -4.14 4.13 2.35
C THR A 189 -3.89 4.99 3.58
N THR A 190 -3.36 6.20 3.40
CA THR A 190 -3.27 7.18 4.49
C THR A 190 -4.36 8.23 4.31
N GLN A 191 -5.23 8.39 5.30
CA GLN A 191 -6.16 9.50 5.35
C GLN A 191 -5.42 10.71 5.93
N LEU A 192 -5.07 11.65 5.06
CA LEU A 192 -4.05 12.66 5.35
C LEU A 192 -4.53 13.68 6.40
N ASP A 193 -5.80 14.09 6.33
CA ASP A 193 -6.36 15.05 7.29
C ASP A 193 -6.36 14.50 8.74
N ALA A 194 -6.53 13.18 8.89
CA ALA A 194 -6.49 12.49 10.18
C ALA A 194 -5.08 12.00 10.56
N GLN A 195 -4.13 11.97 9.62
CA GLN A 195 -2.81 11.35 9.76
C GLN A 195 -2.87 9.86 10.17
N ARG A 196 -3.90 9.14 9.71
CA ARG A 196 -4.17 7.76 10.14
C ARG A 196 -4.23 6.78 8.98
N PRO A 197 -3.79 5.53 9.18
CA PRO A 197 -3.95 4.47 8.19
C PRO A 197 -5.42 4.07 8.08
N ILE A 198 -5.93 3.94 6.86
CA ILE A 198 -7.22 3.31 6.55
C ILE A 198 -6.96 2.00 5.85
N ILE A 199 -7.53 0.92 6.37
CA ILE A 199 -7.54 -0.40 5.75
C ILE A 199 -8.89 -0.65 5.10
N TRP A 200 -8.88 -0.95 3.81
CA TRP A 200 -10.05 -1.25 3.00
C TRP A 200 -10.17 -2.77 2.79
N ASP A 201 -11.31 -3.36 3.14
CA ASP A 201 -11.64 -4.76 2.80
C ASP A 201 -12.29 -4.78 1.41
N ILE A 202 -11.47 -5.08 0.40
CA ILE A 202 -11.90 -5.06 -1.01
C ILE A 202 -12.91 -6.18 -1.29
N GLY A 203 -12.81 -7.29 -0.55
CA GLY A 203 -13.79 -8.37 -0.63
C GLY A 203 -15.17 -7.93 -0.14
N ALA A 204 -15.22 -7.27 1.02
CA ALA A 204 -16.44 -6.67 1.55
C ALA A 204 -17.02 -5.62 0.61
N LEU A 205 -16.18 -4.74 0.04
CA LEU A 205 -16.59 -3.78 -0.98
C LEU A 205 -17.19 -4.46 -2.21
N ALA A 206 -16.57 -5.54 -2.70
CA ALA A 206 -17.01 -6.24 -3.90
C ALA A 206 -18.40 -6.89 -3.73
N ILE A 207 -18.71 -7.44 -2.55
CA ILE A 207 -20.03 -8.03 -2.25
C ILE A 207 -21.07 -7.00 -1.76
N SER A 208 -20.66 -5.77 -1.46
CA SER A 208 -21.55 -4.72 -0.96
C SER A 208 -22.59 -4.27 -1.99
N THR A 209 -23.63 -3.60 -1.50
CA THR A 209 -24.66 -2.93 -2.29
C THR A 209 -24.26 -1.51 -2.71
N TYR A 210 -23.03 -1.06 -2.42
CA TYR A 210 -22.60 0.30 -2.73
C TYR A 210 -22.55 0.53 -4.25
N PRO A 211 -23.34 1.47 -4.82
CA PRO A 211 -23.48 1.62 -6.27
C PRO A 211 -22.17 1.98 -6.98
N LYS A 212 -21.29 2.73 -6.32
CA LYS A 212 -20.01 3.20 -6.88
C LYS A 212 -18.83 2.28 -6.54
N LYS A 213 -19.05 1.03 -6.12
CA LYS A 213 -17.99 0.13 -5.62
C LYS A 213 -16.81 -0.10 -6.56
N LEU A 214 -17.05 -0.18 -7.89
CA LEU A 214 -15.96 -0.32 -8.86
C LEU A 214 -15.11 0.94 -8.94
N GLN A 215 -15.75 2.11 -8.92
CA GLN A 215 -15.03 3.39 -8.92
C GLN A 215 -14.24 3.55 -7.62
N LEU A 216 -14.86 3.24 -6.47
CA LEU A 216 -14.18 3.28 -5.17
C LEU A 216 -12.99 2.31 -5.12
N PHE A 217 -13.10 1.10 -5.68
CA PHE A 217 -11.97 0.17 -5.76
C PHE A 217 -10.79 0.78 -6.53
N ARG A 218 -11.05 1.44 -7.66
CA ARG A 218 -10.01 2.12 -8.46
C ARG A 218 -9.41 3.31 -7.72
N ASP A 219 -10.24 4.10 -7.05
CA ASP A 219 -9.78 5.25 -6.25
C ASP A 219 -8.93 4.80 -5.05
N ILE A 220 -9.25 3.66 -4.42
CA ILE A 220 -8.43 3.06 -3.36
C ILE A 220 -7.06 2.62 -3.90
N LEU A 221 -7.01 1.96 -5.06
CA LEU A 221 -5.76 1.55 -5.69
C LEU A 221 -4.89 2.76 -6.05
N LEU A 222 -5.51 3.80 -6.60
CA LEU A 222 -4.83 5.04 -6.94
C LEU A 222 -4.30 5.72 -5.67
N ALA A 223 -5.16 5.90 -4.66
CA ALA A 223 -4.82 6.54 -3.40
C ALA A 223 -3.67 5.82 -2.71
N SER A 224 -3.70 4.48 -2.67
CA SER A 224 -2.66 3.68 -2.03
C SER A 224 -1.30 3.86 -2.68
N ALA A 225 -1.23 4.21 -3.97
CA ALA A 225 -0.01 4.40 -4.76
C ALA A 225 0.30 5.86 -5.13
N ALA A 226 -0.46 6.83 -4.61
CA ALA A 226 -0.27 8.26 -4.87
C ALA A 226 0.80 8.85 -3.94
N ILE A 227 2.08 8.62 -4.28
CA ILE A 227 3.23 9.05 -3.49
C ILE A 227 3.25 10.59 -3.41
N PRO A 228 3.27 11.18 -2.18
CA PRO A 228 3.35 12.63 -2.01
C PRO A 228 4.54 13.24 -2.73
N GLY A 229 4.30 14.34 -3.47
CA GLY A 229 5.32 15.02 -4.28
C GLY A 229 5.51 14.45 -5.69
N ALA A 230 5.09 13.21 -5.94
CA ALA A 230 5.06 12.61 -7.28
C ALA A 230 3.66 12.65 -7.91
N PHE A 231 2.62 12.45 -7.10
CA PHE A 231 1.22 12.43 -7.54
C PHE A 231 0.35 13.38 -6.71
N GLU A 232 -0.73 13.86 -7.31
CA GLU A 232 -1.79 14.56 -6.58
C GLU A 232 -2.46 13.63 -5.55
N PRO A 233 -2.79 14.14 -4.34
CA PRO A 233 -3.64 13.42 -3.41
C PRO A 233 -4.98 13.03 -4.04
N VAL A 234 -5.54 11.90 -3.62
CA VAL A 234 -6.82 11.41 -4.12
C VAL A 234 -7.93 11.83 -3.17
N ILE A 235 -8.92 12.55 -3.70
CA ILE A 235 -10.15 12.84 -2.98
C ILE A 235 -11.09 11.64 -3.14
N ILE A 236 -11.35 10.94 -2.04
CA ILE A 236 -12.38 9.90 -1.98
C ILE A 236 -13.66 10.54 -1.47
N LYS A 237 -14.72 10.47 -2.30
CA LYS A 237 -16.04 10.93 -1.89
C LYS A 237 -16.70 9.88 -1.01
N VAL A 238 -17.14 10.31 0.16
CA VAL A 238 -17.80 9.48 1.14
C VAL A 238 -19.24 9.98 1.32
N ASP A 239 -20.20 9.08 1.14
CA ASP A 239 -21.63 9.38 1.23
C ASP A 239 -22.10 8.94 2.63
N GLY A 240 -22.33 9.91 3.52
CA GLY A 240 -22.82 9.69 4.89
C GLY A 240 -24.31 10.03 5.06
N VAL A 241 -24.86 9.81 6.26
CA VAL A 241 -26.29 10.02 6.57
C VAL A 241 -26.74 11.48 6.30
N ASN A 242 -25.83 12.45 6.44
CA ASN A 242 -26.12 13.87 6.34
C ASN A 242 -25.51 14.58 5.11
N GLY A 243 -25.07 13.82 4.09
CA GLY A 243 -24.53 14.41 2.85
C GLY A 243 -23.31 13.69 2.29
N SER A 244 -22.74 14.27 1.24
CA SER A 244 -21.50 13.82 0.60
C SER A 244 -20.33 14.65 1.14
N PHE A 245 -19.25 13.98 1.53
CA PHE A 245 -18.05 14.60 2.07
C PHE A 245 -16.82 14.10 1.29
N ASP A 246 -15.72 14.82 1.46
CA ASP A 246 -14.45 14.55 0.82
C ASP A 246 -13.43 14.12 1.87
N GLU A 247 -12.79 12.97 1.64
CA GLU A 247 -11.62 12.55 2.38
C GLU A 247 -10.38 12.67 1.51
N LEU A 248 -9.31 13.25 2.06
CA LEU A 248 -8.04 13.35 1.37
C LEU A 248 -7.16 12.14 1.67
N HIS A 249 -6.84 11.36 0.64
CA HIS A 249 -5.98 10.20 0.75
C HIS A 249 -4.67 10.34 -0.03
N VAL A 250 -3.61 9.77 0.53
CA VAL A 250 -2.31 9.62 -0.12
C VAL A 250 -1.79 8.18 0.06
N ASP A 251 -0.63 7.91 -0.53
CA ASP A 251 0.04 6.60 -0.45
C ASP A 251 0.05 6.08 0.99
N GLY A 252 -0.39 4.82 1.16
CA GLY A 252 -0.48 4.19 2.49
C GLY A 252 0.87 4.07 3.19
N GLY A 253 1.94 4.12 2.40
CA GLY A 253 3.34 4.10 2.81
C GLY A 253 3.77 5.25 3.69
N VAL A 254 2.97 6.32 3.78
CA VAL A 254 3.17 7.42 4.73
C VAL A 254 2.86 6.96 6.17
N THR A 255 1.91 6.04 6.37
CA THR A 255 1.56 5.50 7.70
C THR A 255 2.04 4.06 7.92
N ASN A 256 2.09 3.23 6.89
CA ASN A 256 2.62 1.86 6.94
C ASN A 256 3.17 1.45 5.59
N GLN A 257 4.40 0.96 5.54
CA GLN A 257 4.95 0.34 4.33
C GLN A 257 4.44 -1.07 4.11
N VAL A 258 4.11 -1.80 5.18
CA VAL A 258 3.54 -3.16 5.12
C VAL A 258 2.72 -3.44 6.37
N PHE A 259 1.64 -4.22 6.25
CA PHE A 259 0.76 -4.54 7.37
C PHE A 259 0.16 -5.94 7.22
N LEU A 260 -0.45 -6.47 8.28
CA LEU A 260 -1.20 -7.74 8.25
C LEU A 260 -2.64 -7.53 8.76
N TYR A 261 -2.80 -7.46 10.08
CA TYR A 261 -4.01 -7.03 10.77
C TYR A 261 -3.59 -6.21 12.01
N PRO A 262 -4.48 -5.38 12.58
CA PRO A 262 -4.15 -4.60 13.76
C PRO A 262 -3.67 -5.52 14.89
N PRO A 263 -2.59 -5.19 15.65
CA PRO A 263 -2.11 -6.03 16.73
C PRO A 263 -3.18 -6.34 17.79
N GLN A 264 -4.20 -5.51 17.94
CA GLN A 264 -5.31 -5.76 18.87
C GLN A 264 -6.17 -6.98 18.47
N VAL A 265 -6.09 -7.42 17.20
CA VAL A 265 -6.75 -8.61 16.67
C VAL A 265 -5.86 -9.84 16.91
N ARG A 266 -6.45 -10.90 17.47
CA ARG A 266 -5.81 -12.20 17.67
C ARG A 266 -6.59 -13.29 16.96
N PRO A 267 -6.02 -13.96 15.93
CA PRO A 267 -6.71 -15.05 15.22
C PRO A 267 -7.22 -16.18 16.13
N GLN A 268 -6.55 -16.42 17.25
CA GLN A 268 -6.90 -17.44 18.24
C GLN A 268 -8.23 -17.14 18.95
N ASP A 269 -8.67 -15.88 18.96
CA ASP A 269 -9.94 -15.50 19.60
C ASP A 269 -11.15 -16.04 18.80
N PHE A 270 -11.02 -16.13 17.48
CA PHE A 270 -12.11 -16.53 16.57
C PHE A 270 -11.88 -17.85 15.83
N ASP A 271 -10.65 -18.38 15.78
CA ASP A 271 -10.34 -19.69 15.21
C ASP A 271 -9.72 -20.63 16.25
N LYS A 272 -10.59 -21.27 17.03
CA LYS A 272 -10.24 -22.19 18.13
C LYS A 272 -10.03 -23.64 17.68
N ARG A 273 -9.99 -23.91 16.38
CA ARG A 273 -9.90 -25.28 15.85
C ARG A 273 -8.51 -25.86 16.12
N ALA A 274 -8.48 -27.13 16.52
CA ALA A 274 -7.21 -27.82 16.77
C ALA A 274 -6.42 -28.07 15.46
N GLY A 275 -5.10 -27.85 15.54
CA GLY A 275 -4.16 -28.09 14.43
C GLY A 275 -4.17 -27.02 13.33
N VAL A 276 -4.69 -25.82 13.61
CA VAL A 276 -4.57 -24.68 12.70
C VAL A 276 -3.13 -24.16 12.73
N THR A 277 -2.53 -24.01 11.55
CA THR A 277 -1.18 -23.48 11.35
C THR A 277 -1.27 -22.26 10.43
N ARG A 278 -0.43 -21.26 10.72
CA ARG A 278 -0.40 -20.00 9.99
C ARG A 278 1.01 -19.71 9.54
N THR A 279 1.15 -19.34 8.27
CA THR A 279 2.43 -18.91 7.69
C THR A 279 2.24 -17.53 7.08
N LEU A 280 3.08 -16.59 7.47
CA LEU A 280 3.12 -15.24 6.92
C LEU A 280 4.30 -15.13 5.96
N TYR A 281 4.02 -14.82 4.71
CA TYR A 281 4.98 -14.38 3.72
C TYR A 281 4.93 -12.85 3.60
N VAL A 282 6.07 -12.20 3.74
CA VAL A 282 6.25 -10.76 3.63
C VAL A 282 7.14 -10.50 2.42
N ILE A 283 6.65 -9.73 1.45
CA ILE A 283 7.45 -9.24 0.34
C ILE A 283 7.73 -7.76 0.60
N ARG A 284 8.96 -7.46 1.00
CA ARG A 284 9.46 -6.09 1.09
C ARG A 284 10.11 -5.72 -0.25
N ASN A 285 9.39 -4.93 -1.03
CA ASN A 285 9.83 -4.49 -2.36
C ASN A 285 11.08 -3.60 -2.29
N GLY A 286 11.15 -2.62 -1.38
CA GLY A 286 12.35 -1.78 -1.26
C GLY A 286 13.53 -2.47 -0.58
N LYS A 287 14.76 -2.04 -0.90
CA LYS A 287 15.96 -2.47 -0.16
C LYS A 287 15.89 -2.03 1.31
N VAL A 288 16.33 -2.91 2.21
CA VAL A 288 16.45 -2.59 3.65
C VAL A 288 17.82 -1.98 3.96
N SER A 289 18.86 -2.36 3.20
CA SER A 289 20.21 -1.82 3.39
C SER A 289 20.27 -0.31 3.10
N PRO A 290 21.16 0.42 3.79
CA PRO A 290 21.52 1.77 3.41
C PRO A 290 22.07 1.82 1.97
N GLU A 291 21.78 2.91 1.28
CA GLU A 291 22.28 3.17 -0.08
C GLU A 291 22.85 4.58 -0.10
N TYR A 292 24.08 4.75 -0.55
CA TYR A 292 24.69 6.07 -0.64
C TYR A 292 24.33 6.73 -1.98
N VAL A 293 23.66 7.87 -1.92
CA VAL A 293 23.27 8.68 -3.09
C VAL A 293 23.47 10.15 -2.72
N VAL A 294 24.16 10.89 -3.57
CA VAL A 294 24.36 12.35 -3.43
C VAL A 294 23.13 13.06 -3.96
N THR A 295 22.60 14.02 -3.20
CA THR A 295 21.44 14.85 -3.59
C THR A 295 21.86 16.30 -3.69
N GLU A 296 21.62 16.94 -4.84
CA GLU A 296 22.11 18.29 -5.13
C GLU A 296 21.00 19.34 -5.24
N THR A 297 19.80 18.93 -5.66
CA THR A 297 18.65 19.84 -5.85
C THR A 297 17.63 19.72 -4.72
N PHE A 298 16.85 20.78 -4.48
CA PHE A 298 15.78 20.77 -3.46
C PHE A 298 14.77 19.63 -3.67
N GLY A 299 14.37 19.36 -4.92
CA GLY A 299 13.48 18.26 -5.25
C GLY A 299 14.09 16.89 -4.93
N GLN A 300 15.37 16.68 -5.25
CA GLN A 300 16.10 15.46 -4.88
C GLN A 300 16.21 15.30 -3.37
N ILE A 301 16.51 16.38 -2.62
CA ILE A 301 16.58 16.36 -1.16
C ILE A 301 15.22 15.97 -0.57
N LEU A 302 14.13 16.61 -1.01
CA LEU A 302 12.78 16.30 -0.53
C LEU A 302 12.39 14.84 -0.82
N SER A 303 12.60 14.37 -2.04
CA SER A 303 12.35 12.98 -2.43
C SER A 303 13.18 12.00 -1.58
N ARG A 304 14.46 12.30 -1.37
CA ARG A 304 15.35 11.50 -0.54
C ARG A 304 14.95 11.48 0.92
N THR A 305 14.47 12.60 1.47
CA THR A 305 13.96 12.69 2.85
C THR A 305 12.73 11.82 3.02
N ILE A 306 11.75 11.92 2.12
CA ILE A 306 10.53 11.09 2.15
C ILE A 306 10.92 9.61 2.03
N GLY A 307 11.74 9.25 1.04
CA GLY A 307 12.22 7.87 0.86
C GLY A 307 12.98 7.33 2.08
N THR A 308 13.76 8.17 2.78
CA THR A 308 14.49 7.79 4.00
C THR A 308 13.54 7.55 5.17
N LEU A 309 12.56 8.43 5.39
CA LEU A 309 11.54 8.24 6.43
C LEU A 309 10.75 6.96 6.17
N THR A 310 10.28 6.80 4.93
CA THR A 310 9.52 5.63 4.50
C THR A 310 10.34 4.33 4.59
N LYS A 311 11.64 4.34 4.27
CA LYS A 311 12.52 3.17 4.45
C LYS A 311 12.61 2.77 5.92
N ASN A 312 12.88 3.71 6.83
CA ASN A 312 12.99 3.43 8.26
C ASN A 312 11.67 2.96 8.87
N GLN A 313 10.55 3.57 8.48
CA GLN A 313 9.21 3.12 8.86
C GLN A 313 8.93 1.70 8.39
N GLY A 314 9.34 1.36 7.16
CA GLY A 314 9.22 -0.01 6.66
C GLY A 314 10.03 -1.03 7.44
N ILE A 315 11.21 -0.66 7.95
CA ILE A 315 11.95 -1.51 8.90
C ILE A 315 11.12 -1.70 10.17
N GLY A 316 10.60 -0.63 10.76
CA GLY A 316 9.72 -0.70 11.93
C GLY A 316 8.49 -1.61 11.73
N ASP A 317 7.85 -1.54 10.56
CA ASP A 317 6.75 -2.45 10.21
C ASP A 317 7.19 -3.91 10.18
N LEU A 318 8.38 -4.24 9.63
CA LEU A 318 8.89 -5.63 9.64
C LEU A 318 9.04 -6.17 11.06
N TYR A 319 9.56 -5.36 11.99
CA TYR A 319 9.64 -5.72 13.40
C TYR A 319 8.26 -5.88 14.05
N ARG A 320 7.30 -5.00 13.74
CA ARG A 320 5.91 -5.11 14.21
C ARG A 320 5.24 -6.39 13.72
N LEU A 321 5.43 -6.75 12.45
CA LEU A 321 4.92 -7.99 11.86
C LEU A 321 5.58 -9.21 12.52
N TYR A 322 6.89 -9.18 12.74
CA TYR A 322 7.61 -10.25 13.44
C TYR A 322 7.11 -10.43 14.87
N ALA A 323 6.97 -9.36 15.66
CA ALA A 323 6.43 -9.43 17.02
C ALA A 323 4.98 -9.95 17.04
N THR A 324 4.16 -9.56 16.07
CA THR A 324 2.79 -10.09 15.91
C THR A 324 2.81 -11.58 15.57
N ALA A 325 3.70 -11.99 14.67
CA ALA A 325 3.86 -13.38 14.27
C ALA A 325 4.32 -14.27 15.44
N GLU A 326 5.31 -13.83 16.22
CA GLU A 326 5.78 -14.52 17.43
C GLU A 326 4.65 -14.69 18.45
N ARG A 327 3.93 -13.60 18.76
CA ARG A 327 2.79 -13.63 19.69
C ARG A 327 1.71 -14.62 19.24
N ASP A 328 1.42 -14.65 17.94
CA ASP A 328 0.34 -15.45 17.38
C ASP A 328 0.79 -16.83 16.87
N LYS A 329 2.07 -17.20 17.07
CA LYS A 329 2.67 -18.45 16.58
C LYS A 329 2.49 -18.65 15.07
N ILE A 330 2.78 -17.59 14.31
CA ILE A 330 2.74 -17.57 12.85
C ILE A 330 4.16 -17.75 12.32
N ASP A 331 4.37 -18.67 11.38
CA ASP A 331 5.67 -18.85 10.73
C ASP A 331 6.00 -17.64 9.84
N TYR A 332 6.95 -16.82 10.28
CA TYR A 332 7.37 -15.59 9.61
C TYR A 332 8.37 -15.88 8.48
N ASN A 333 8.10 -15.37 7.28
CA ASN A 333 8.91 -15.56 6.08
C ASN A 333 9.05 -14.22 5.36
N LEU A 334 10.27 -13.69 5.28
CA LEU A 334 10.55 -12.40 4.66
C LEU A 334 11.39 -12.55 3.39
N ALA A 335 10.92 -11.90 2.33
CA ALA A 335 11.65 -11.65 1.09
C ALA A 335 11.99 -10.16 0.97
N THR A 336 13.23 -9.87 0.60
CA THR A 336 13.75 -8.53 0.36
C THR A 336 14.52 -8.50 -0.95
N VAL A 337 14.65 -7.32 -1.55
CA VAL A 337 15.59 -7.12 -2.66
C VAL A 337 17.01 -7.42 -2.19
N PRO A 338 17.77 -8.29 -2.89
CA PRO A 338 19.14 -8.60 -2.53
C PRO A 338 20.02 -7.35 -2.49
N SER A 339 20.91 -7.27 -1.49
CA SER A 339 21.91 -6.19 -1.42
C SER A 339 22.89 -6.20 -2.60
N SER A 340 23.04 -7.34 -3.28
CA SER A 340 23.85 -7.48 -4.49
C SER A 340 23.22 -6.87 -5.74
N PHE A 341 21.94 -6.46 -5.70
CA PHE A 341 21.33 -5.75 -6.82
C PHE A 341 21.80 -4.29 -6.81
N ASP A 342 22.62 -3.94 -7.79
CA ASP A 342 23.42 -2.72 -7.85
C ASP A 342 23.03 -1.76 -8.99
N LYS A 343 22.03 -2.13 -9.79
CA LYS A 343 21.50 -1.22 -10.81
C LYS A 343 20.93 0.02 -10.15
N VAL A 344 21.25 1.17 -10.75
CA VAL A 344 20.72 2.47 -10.38
C VAL A 344 19.50 2.75 -11.25
N GLU A 345 18.47 3.31 -10.64
CA GLU A 345 17.31 3.83 -11.37
C GLU A 345 17.66 5.22 -11.90
N ASP A 346 17.80 5.36 -13.22
CA ASP A 346 18.22 6.62 -13.86
C ASP A 346 17.10 7.68 -13.82
N GLU A 347 15.84 7.24 -13.91
CA GLU A 347 14.64 8.06 -13.85
C GLU A 347 13.52 7.31 -13.10
N PRO A 348 12.59 8.01 -12.43
CA PRO A 348 11.48 7.36 -11.74
C PRO A 348 10.71 6.41 -12.67
N PHE A 349 10.50 5.17 -12.24
CA PHE A 349 9.85 4.12 -13.01
C PHE A 349 10.59 3.77 -14.32
N ASP A 350 11.93 3.75 -14.30
CA ASP A 350 12.75 3.32 -15.45
C ASP A 350 12.45 1.86 -15.82
N PRO A 351 11.96 1.58 -17.05
CA PRO A 351 11.69 0.23 -17.50
C PRO A 351 12.91 -0.70 -17.51
N LYS A 352 14.14 -0.18 -17.70
CA LYS A 352 15.36 -1.01 -17.68
C LYS A 352 15.66 -1.49 -16.27
N TYR A 353 15.62 -0.59 -15.29
CA TYR A 353 15.72 -0.90 -13.87
C TYR A 353 14.65 -1.93 -13.46
N MET A 354 13.38 -1.63 -13.73
CA MET A 354 12.26 -2.47 -13.33
C MET A 354 12.32 -3.87 -13.95
N LYS A 355 12.65 -4.00 -15.25
CA LYS A 355 12.83 -5.30 -15.90
C LYS A 355 13.95 -6.12 -15.28
N ALA A 356 15.08 -5.48 -14.95
CA ALA A 356 16.19 -6.16 -14.32
C ALA A 356 15.85 -6.63 -12.91
N LEU A 357 15.20 -5.77 -12.11
CA LEU A 357 14.76 -6.11 -10.76
C LEU A 357 13.69 -7.21 -10.76
N TYR A 358 12.75 -7.14 -11.70
CA TYR A 358 11.77 -8.20 -11.95
C TYR A 358 12.44 -9.54 -12.26
N ALA A 359 13.46 -9.55 -13.12
CA ALA A 359 14.19 -10.77 -13.46
C ALA A 359 14.88 -11.40 -12.24
N VAL A 360 15.42 -10.58 -11.33
CA VAL A 360 15.98 -11.05 -10.05
C VAL A 360 14.91 -11.74 -9.21
N GLY A 361 13.77 -11.07 -8.98
CA GLY A 361 12.67 -11.65 -8.22
C GLY A 361 12.16 -12.96 -8.85
N TYR A 362 11.96 -12.95 -10.16
CA TYR A 362 11.51 -14.12 -10.92
C TYR A 362 12.43 -15.33 -10.76
N LEU A 363 13.73 -15.15 -10.97
CA LEU A 363 14.70 -16.24 -10.84
C LEU A 363 14.79 -16.77 -9.41
N GLN A 364 14.67 -15.90 -8.40
CA GLN A 364 14.69 -16.33 -7.01
C GLN A 364 13.41 -17.08 -6.62
N GLY A 365 12.25 -16.63 -7.08
CA GLY A 365 10.99 -17.34 -6.89
C GLY A 365 10.99 -18.72 -7.54
N LEU A 366 11.47 -18.81 -8.78
CA LEU A 366 11.51 -20.05 -9.56
C LEU A 366 12.38 -21.13 -8.91
N LYS A 367 13.52 -20.73 -8.33
CA LYS A 367 14.46 -21.63 -7.64
C LYS A 367 14.01 -22.07 -6.25
N GLY A 368 12.91 -21.50 -5.73
CA GLY A 368 12.55 -21.56 -4.32
C GLY A 368 13.30 -20.50 -3.52
N TYR A 369 12.57 -19.45 -3.12
CA TYR A 369 13.15 -18.32 -2.38
C TYR A 369 13.61 -18.75 -0.97
N ASP A 370 14.79 -18.29 -0.55
CA ASP A 370 15.32 -18.51 0.80
C ASP A 370 14.71 -17.47 1.77
N TRP A 371 13.56 -17.82 2.33
CA TRP A 371 12.78 -16.91 3.16
C TRP A 371 13.46 -16.65 4.51
N GLN A 372 13.73 -15.37 4.80
CA GLN A 372 14.31 -14.95 6.07
C GLN A 372 13.29 -15.13 7.19
N LYS A 373 13.71 -15.75 8.31
CA LYS A 373 12.83 -16.04 9.46
C LYS A 373 12.77 -14.91 10.50
N THR A 374 13.56 -13.86 10.33
CA THR A 374 13.64 -12.71 11.24
C THR A 374 13.77 -11.43 10.43
N PRO A 375 13.39 -10.25 11.00
CA PRO A 375 13.67 -8.98 10.37
C PRO A 375 15.18 -8.66 10.41
N PRO A 376 15.66 -7.75 9.55
CA PRO A 376 17.08 -7.40 9.46
C PRO A 376 17.67 -6.96 10.80
N GLY A 377 18.82 -7.52 11.19
CA GLY A 377 19.51 -7.21 12.45
C GLY A 377 19.16 -8.14 13.61
N LEU A 378 18.10 -8.95 13.53
CA LEU A 378 17.81 -10.03 14.51
C LEU A 378 18.43 -11.38 14.11
N ASP A 379 18.86 -11.53 12.87
CA ASP A 379 19.57 -12.70 12.34
C ASP A 379 20.93 -12.94 13.02
N LEU A 380 21.59 -11.87 13.48
CA LEU A 380 22.86 -11.94 14.21
C LEU A 380 22.72 -12.59 15.59
N ALA A 381 21.60 -12.39 16.29
CA ALA A 381 21.37 -12.97 17.61
C ALA A 381 21.11 -14.49 17.57
N ALA A 382 20.44 -14.97 16.52
CA ALA A 382 20.16 -16.39 16.32
C ALA A 382 21.44 -17.21 16.06
N ARG A 383 22.43 -16.62 15.37
CA ARG A 383 23.75 -17.27 15.12
C ARG A 383 24.66 -17.29 16.34
N SER A 384 24.53 -16.33 17.27
CA SER A 384 25.29 -16.33 18.52
C SER A 384 24.70 -17.26 19.59
N ALA A 385 23.41 -17.62 19.52
CA ALA A 385 22.79 -18.57 20.43
C ALA A 385 23.01 -20.05 20.03
N GLN A 386 23.62 -20.29 18.86
CA GLN A 386 24.02 -21.61 18.36
C GLN A 386 25.53 -21.88 18.45
N ARG A 387 26.29 -20.95 19.06
CA ARG A 387 27.68 -21.14 19.48
C ARG A 387 27.73 -21.19 20.99
#